data_AF-A0A7C2LML1-F1
#
_entry.id   AF-A0A7C2LML1-F1
#
_cell.length_a   1.000
_cell.length_b   1.000
_cell.length_c   1.000
_cell.angle_alpha   90.00
_cell.angle_beta   90.00
_cell.angle_gamma   90.00
#
_symmetry.space_group_name_H-M   'P 1'
#
loop_
_entity.id
_entity.type
_entity.pdbx_description
1 polymer ?
#
loop_
_entity_poly.entity_id
_entity_poly.type
_entity_poly.pdbx_seq_one_letter_code
_entity_poly.pdbx_strand_id
1 'polypeptide(L)'
;MYKYLLICSLAGLFLFSCGLVHDKPQEATRMYWIREDLQLPRRDLRCALTQDPAGTAQTVIANLNFRPDPFSLKIDSVGRKIYMIDGDGWDKILRANLDGTVLETIVNGTDIYSLCLDAARNRLYWIETDKIRRGNLDGSGAEDVFEHPDNALISWLAIDLQKNQLYFSTGIHISRINSDGTELTTIFDSSVQRGLEFDSRNRRLVWVPDLAIQGFRQSDPDGHNPVIVNIGENPNKGFTLDPSGSIFFVGFGPIADTINRCDQDGTGKTTLYTEEGDFNIYGVALLF
;
A
#
# COMPACT_ATOMS: atom_id res chain seq x y z
N MET A 1 -59.79 -12.46 1.35
CA MET A 1 -60.30 -13.85 1.45
C MET A 1 -59.20 -14.66 2.14
N TYR A 2 -59.50 -15.17 3.34
CA TYR A 2 -58.55 -15.81 4.27
C TYR A 2 -57.91 -17.09 3.68
N LYS A 3 -56.66 -17.38 4.05
CA LYS A 3 -56.35 -18.45 5.01
C LYS A 3 -54.86 -18.53 5.36
N TYR A 4 -54.57 -18.38 6.65
CA TYR A 4 -53.38 -18.92 7.30
C TYR A 4 -53.40 -20.46 7.17
N LEU A 5 -52.25 -21.05 6.86
CA LEU A 5 -51.97 -22.44 7.18
C LEU A 5 -50.59 -22.50 7.85
N LEU A 6 -50.61 -22.63 9.17
CA LEU A 6 -49.47 -23.01 9.98
C LEU A 6 -49.36 -24.54 9.88
N ILE A 7 -48.27 -25.05 9.31
CA ILE A 7 -47.85 -26.44 9.51
C ILE A 7 -46.39 -26.41 9.92
N CYS A 8 -46.14 -26.66 11.20
CA CYS A 8 -44.85 -27.08 11.71
C CYS A 8 -44.67 -28.57 11.37
N SER A 9 -43.59 -28.92 10.68
CA SER A 9 -42.95 -30.23 10.84
C SER A 9 -41.43 -30.05 10.75
N LEU A 10 -40.75 -30.44 11.82
CA LEU A 10 -39.29 -30.55 11.89
C LEU A 10 -38.77 -31.43 10.75
N ALA A 11 -37.95 -30.86 9.86
CA ALA A 11 -36.86 -31.54 9.18
C ALA A 11 -35.93 -30.47 8.60
N GLY A 12 -34.64 -30.56 8.95
CA GLY A 12 -33.65 -29.55 8.61
C GLY A 12 -33.55 -29.30 7.10
N LEU A 13 -33.69 -28.04 6.72
CA LEU A 13 -33.17 -27.50 5.49
C LEU A 13 -32.55 -26.14 5.84
N PHE A 14 -31.23 -26.10 6.00
CA PHE A 14 -30.49 -24.84 5.91
C PHE A 14 -30.62 -24.35 4.48
N LEU A 15 -31.66 -23.56 4.21
CA LEU A 15 -31.67 -22.69 3.06
C LEU A 15 -30.63 -21.60 3.35
N PHE A 16 -29.43 -21.77 2.83
CA PHE A 16 -28.54 -20.64 2.57
C PHE A 16 -29.29 -19.74 1.60
N SER A 17 -30.00 -18.73 2.12
CA SER A 17 -30.33 -17.58 1.31
C SER A 17 -28.99 -16.95 0.94
N CYS A 18 -28.58 -17.15 -0.30
CA CYS A 18 -27.55 -16.37 -0.96
C CYS A 18 -28.04 -14.91 -1.00
N GLY A 19 -27.91 -14.25 0.14
CA GLY A 19 -27.89 -12.81 0.19
C GLY A 19 -26.58 -12.41 -0.46
N LEU A 20 -26.67 -11.83 -1.64
CA LEU A 20 -25.67 -10.90 -2.13
C LEU A 20 -25.55 -9.82 -1.06
N VAL A 21 -24.67 -10.03 -0.09
CA VAL A 21 -24.14 -8.96 0.73
C VAL A 21 -23.29 -8.17 -0.25
N HIS A 22 -23.87 -7.13 -0.84
CA HIS A 22 -23.08 -5.99 -1.25
C HIS A 22 -22.51 -5.40 0.05
N ASP A 23 -21.46 -6.03 0.57
CA ASP A 23 -20.65 -5.45 1.62
C ASP A 23 -20.16 -4.13 1.03
N LYS A 24 -20.55 -3.02 1.67
CA LYS A 24 -19.86 -1.77 1.40
C LYS A 24 -18.37 -2.06 1.56
N PRO A 25 -17.49 -1.58 0.65
CA PRO A 25 -16.06 -1.72 0.84
C PRO A 25 -15.73 -1.26 2.26
N GLN A 26 -15.14 -2.15 3.07
CA GLN A 26 -14.79 -1.79 4.43
C GLN A 26 -13.71 -0.70 4.36
N GLU A 27 -14.04 0.47 4.90
CA GLU A 27 -13.06 1.53 5.11
C GLU A 27 -11.93 0.99 6.00
N ALA A 28 -10.71 1.49 5.79
CA ALA A 28 -9.61 1.14 6.68
C ALA A 28 -9.97 1.47 8.13
N THR A 29 -9.70 0.54 9.04
CA THR A 29 -9.99 0.69 10.48
C THR A 29 -8.78 1.20 11.26
N ARG A 30 -7.57 0.90 10.78
CA ARG A 30 -6.31 1.35 11.37
C ARG A 30 -5.32 1.79 10.31
N MET A 31 -4.49 2.75 10.70
CA MET A 31 -3.31 3.18 9.96
C MET A 31 -2.05 2.86 10.75
N TYR A 32 -0.99 2.52 10.02
CA TYR A 32 0.34 2.20 10.52
C TYR A 32 1.35 3.11 9.83
N TRP A 33 2.33 3.60 10.57
CA TRP A 33 3.40 4.45 10.04
C TRP A 33 4.68 4.26 10.84
N ILE A 34 5.79 4.72 10.27
CA ILE A 34 7.08 4.80 10.94
C ILE A 34 7.28 6.24 11.42
N ARG A 35 7.79 6.38 12.63
CA ARG A 35 8.27 7.67 13.15
C ARG A 35 9.78 7.61 13.33
N GLU A 36 10.47 8.67 12.93
CA GLU A 36 11.90 8.88 13.18
C GLU A 36 12.10 10.12 14.05
N ASP A 37 12.88 9.98 15.11
CA ASP A 37 13.45 11.09 15.87
C ASP A 37 14.67 11.64 15.12
N LEU A 38 14.73 12.95 14.88
CA LEU A 38 15.85 13.56 14.16
C LEU A 38 17.00 13.96 15.08
N GLN A 39 16.76 13.96 16.40
CA GLN A 39 17.77 14.25 17.41
C GLN A 39 18.40 12.96 17.97
N LEU A 40 17.71 11.82 17.86
CA LEU A 40 18.18 10.51 18.32
C LEU A 40 18.03 9.49 17.20
N PRO A 41 18.92 8.47 17.09
CA PRO A 41 18.76 7.39 16.11
C PRO A 41 17.65 6.41 16.54
N ARG A 42 16.46 6.91 16.83
CA ARG A 42 15.30 6.16 17.29
C ARG A 42 14.23 6.19 16.22
N ARG A 43 13.81 5.00 15.81
CA ARG A 43 12.67 4.81 14.93
C ARG A 43 11.69 3.87 15.59
N ASP A 44 10.41 4.12 15.40
CA ASP A 44 9.36 3.27 15.96
C ASP A 44 8.19 3.10 14.99
N LEU A 45 7.58 1.92 15.02
CA LEU A 45 6.32 1.65 14.36
C LEU A 45 5.18 2.10 15.25
N ARG A 46 4.23 2.81 14.67
CA ARG A 46 3.03 3.29 15.33
C ARG A 46 1.77 2.79 14.65
N CYS A 47 0.69 2.74 15.42
CA CYS A 47 -0.64 2.52 14.88
C CYS A 47 -1.67 3.40 15.58
N ALA A 48 -2.74 3.75 14.85
CA ALA A 48 -3.92 4.43 15.37
C ALA A 48 -5.16 4.04 14.57
N LEU A 49 -6.34 4.36 15.10
CA LEU A 49 -7.60 4.24 14.37
C LEU A 49 -7.67 5.34 13.30
N THR A 50 -8.17 5.00 12.11
CA THR A 50 -8.41 5.98 11.04
C THR A 50 -9.52 6.97 11.37
N GLN A 51 -10.44 6.58 12.26
CA GLN A 51 -11.58 7.37 12.71
C GLN A 51 -11.27 8.20 13.97
N ASP A 52 -10.00 8.29 14.40
CA ASP A 52 -9.57 9.17 15.50
C ASP A 52 -9.00 10.48 14.91
N PRO A 53 -9.82 11.53 14.72
CA PRO A 53 -9.41 12.75 14.02
C PRO A 53 -8.37 13.60 14.76
N ALA A 54 -8.02 13.25 16.00
CA ALA A 54 -6.97 13.92 16.75
C ALA A 54 -5.69 13.06 16.88
N GLY A 55 -5.72 11.80 16.42
CA GLY A 55 -4.62 10.85 16.55
C GLY A 55 -4.12 10.65 17.98
N THR A 56 -4.97 10.97 18.96
CA THR A 56 -4.63 11.00 20.39
C THR A 56 -4.41 9.61 20.97
N ALA A 57 -4.97 8.57 20.35
CA ALA A 57 -4.83 7.18 20.75
C ALA A 57 -3.82 6.39 19.88
N GLN A 58 -2.68 7.00 19.54
CA GLN A 58 -1.59 6.26 18.91
C GLN A 58 -0.90 5.30 19.90
N THR A 59 -0.44 4.16 19.38
CA THR A 59 0.33 3.17 20.15
C THR A 59 1.66 2.94 19.45
N VAL A 60 2.76 3.02 20.22
CA VAL A 60 4.07 2.52 19.78
C VAL A 60 4.02 0.99 19.85
N ILE A 61 4.14 0.32 18.72
CA ILE A 61 4.03 -1.15 18.63
C ILE A 61 5.39 -1.84 18.53
N ALA A 62 6.42 -1.17 17.99
CA ALA A 62 7.78 -1.70 17.98
C ALA A 62 8.81 -0.56 17.92
N ASN A 63 9.96 -0.77 18.57
CA ASN A 63 11.16 0.03 18.31
C ASN A 63 11.97 -0.65 17.20
N LEU A 64 12.45 0.14 16.26
CA LEU A 64 13.23 -0.33 15.12
C LEU A 64 14.69 0.09 15.32
N ASN A 65 15.59 -0.90 15.28
CA ASN A 65 17.04 -0.69 15.39
C ASN A 65 17.71 -0.50 14.03
N PHE A 66 16.93 -0.19 13.00
CA PHE A 66 17.35 0.08 11.63
C PHE A 66 16.47 1.21 11.06
N ARG A 67 16.86 1.79 9.93
CA ARG A 67 16.02 2.74 9.19
C ARG A 67 15.19 1.96 8.17
N PRO A 68 13.86 1.88 8.26
CA PRO A 68 13.08 1.27 7.19
C PRO A 68 13.02 2.19 5.97
N ASP A 69 12.87 1.61 4.78
CA ASP A 69 12.56 2.40 3.58
C ASP A 69 11.21 3.11 3.77
N PRO A 70 11.17 4.44 3.55
CA PRO A 70 10.01 5.24 3.90
C PRO A 70 8.76 5.02 3.03
N PHE A 71 8.85 4.25 1.94
CA PHE A 71 7.74 4.02 1.02
C PHE A 71 7.29 2.54 0.99
N SER A 72 8.05 1.67 1.66
CA SER A 72 7.89 0.22 1.60
C SER A 72 6.82 -0.38 2.52
N LEU A 73 6.25 0.39 3.45
CA LEU A 73 5.35 -0.13 4.47
C LEU A 73 4.07 -0.70 3.82
N LYS A 74 3.79 -1.98 4.05
CA LYS A 74 2.59 -2.67 3.57
C LYS A 74 1.98 -3.54 4.66
N ILE A 75 0.66 -3.72 4.60
CA ILE A 75 -0.12 -4.52 5.55
C ILE A 75 -0.75 -5.69 4.80
N ASP A 76 -0.58 -6.88 5.35
CA ASP A 76 -1.41 -8.03 5.02
C ASP A 76 -2.59 -8.09 6.00
N SER A 77 -3.77 -7.65 5.56
CA SER A 77 -4.98 -7.68 6.37
C SER A 77 -5.47 -9.09 6.69
N VAL A 78 -5.16 -10.08 5.84
CA VAL A 78 -5.62 -11.47 5.99
C VAL A 78 -4.76 -12.20 7.01
N GLY A 79 -3.44 -12.21 6.79
CA GLY A 79 -2.45 -12.84 7.66
C GLY A 79 -2.09 -12.01 8.89
N ARG A 80 -2.56 -10.76 8.97
CA ARG A 80 -2.31 -9.81 10.07
C ARG A 80 -0.81 -9.59 10.30
N LYS A 81 -0.12 -9.17 9.24
CA LYS A 81 1.33 -8.91 9.22
C LYS A 81 1.65 -7.53 8.64
N ILE A 82 2.79 -6.98 9.06
CA ILE A 82 3.40 -5.77 8.52
C ILE A 82 4.64 -6.19 7.71
N TYR A 83 4.83 -5.60 6.53
CA TYR A 83 6.00 -5.78 5.67
C TYR A 83 6.69 -4.45 5.45
N MET A 84 8.02 -4.47 5.39
CA MET A 84 8.85 -3.30 5.13
C MET A 84 10.22 -3.71 4.57
N ILE A 85 10.88 -2.77 3.89
CA ILE A 85 12.25 -2.92 3.42
C ILE A 85 13.21 -2.29 4.43
N ASP A 86 14.36 -2.92 4.66
CA ASP A 86 15.49 -2.31 5.36
C ASP A 86 16.06 -1.18 4.51
N GLY A 87 15.89 0.07 4.94
CA GLY A 87 16.40 1.25 4.26
C GLY A 87 17.82 1.65 4.68
N ASP A 88 18.48 0.94 5.60
CA ASP A 88 19.91 1.13 5.86
C ASP A 88 20.76 0.39 4.81
N GLY A 89 20.31 -0.80 4.40
CA GLY A 89 21.03 -1.66 3.44
C GLY A 89 20.32 -1.87 2.11
N TRP A 90 19.01 -1.64 2.02
CA TRP A 90 18.17 -2.04 0.88
C TRP A 90 18.34 -3.51 0.49
N ASP A 91 18.66 -4.37 1.46
CA ASP A 91 19.08 -5.76 1.26
C ASP A 91 18.15 -6.76 1.95
N LYS A 92 17.14 -6.28 2.67
CA LYS A 92 16.21 -7.13 3.44
C LYS A 92 14.77 -6.71 3.27
N ILE A 93 13.89 -7.70 3.19
CA ILE A 93 12.46 -7.52 3.47
C ILE A 93 12.20 -8.11 4.86
N LEU A 94 11.62 -7.29 5.73
CA LEU A 94 11.23 -7.67 7.08
C LEU A 94 9.73 -7.85 7.18
N ARG A 95 9.32 -8.74 8.09
CA ARG A 95 7.94 -9.00 8.44
C ARG A 95 7.76 -8.93 9.96
N ALA A 96 6.64 -8.40 10.44
CA ALA A 96 6.27 -8.41 11.86
C ALA A 96 4.77 -8.71 12.04
N ASN A 97 4.37 -9.08 13.26
CA ASN A 97 2.96 -9.05 13.66
C ASN A 97 2.44 -7.61 13.69
N LEU A 98 1.13 -7.42 13.59
CA LEU A 98 0.50 -6.09 13.71
C LEU A 98 0.69 -5.41 15.08
N ASP A 99 1.09 -6.16 16.10
CA ASP A 99 1.48 -5.64 17.42
C ASP A 99 2.99 -5.38 17.54
N GLY A 100 3.74 -5.50 16.44
CA GLY A 100 5.18 -5.28 16.38
C GLY A 100 6.04 -6.44 16.85
N THR A 101 5.45 -7.52 17.36
CA THR A 101 6.21 -8.71 17.78
C THR A 101 6.66 -9.55 16.58
N VAL A 102 7.64 -10.43 16.81
CA VAL A 102 8.17 -11.36 15.77
C VAL A 102 8.65 -10.60 14.54
N LEU A 103 9.47 -9.57 14.74
CA LEU A 103 10.19 -8.92 13.65
C LEU A 103 11.26 -9.87 13.11
N GLU A 104 11.08 -10.33 11.88
CA GLU A 104 11.93 -11.31 11.22
C GLU A 104 12.33 -10.84 9.82
N THR A 105 13.54 -11.19 9.39
CA THR A 105 13.96 -11.04 8.00
C THR A 105 13.44 -12.23 7.20
N ILE A 106 12.62 -11.97 6.19
CA ILE A 106 12.03 -13.02 5.32
C ILE A 106 12.74 -13.13 3.97
N VAL A 107 13.38 -12.05 3.50
CA VAL A 107 14.19 -12.05 2.28
C VAL A 107 15.52 -11.39 2.59
N ASN A 108 16.60 -12.01 2.12
CA ASN A 108 17.93 -11.38 2.01
C ASN A 108 18.24 -11.28 0.51
N GLY A 109 18.46 -10.06 0.03
CA GLY A 109 18.68 -9.74 -1.39
C GLY A 109 19.67 -8.59 -1.54
N THR A 110 19.56 -7.84 -2.63
CA THR A 110 20.40 -6.68 -2.90
C THR A 110 19.63 -5.62 -3.68
N ASP A 111 19.69 -4.36 -3.26
CA ASP A 111 19.02 -3.24 -3.94
C ASP A 111 17.50 -3.48 -4.14
N ILE A 112 16.80 -3.72 -3.03
CA ILE A 112 15.36 -3.91 -2.97
C ILE A 112 14.67 -2.54 -2.89
N TYR A 113 13.84 -2.20 -3.88
CA TYR A 113 13.27 -0.85 -4.01
C TYR A 113 11.79 -0.74 -3.67
N SER A 114 10.98 -1.77 -3.94
CA SER A 114 9.54 -1.72 -3.71
C SER A 114 8.96 -3.12 -3.55
N LEU A 115 7.81 -3.22 -2.89
CA LEU A 115 7.08 -4.47 -2.73
C LEU A 115 5.58 -4.26 -2.75
N CYS A 116 4.86 -5.30 -3.17
CA CYS A 116 3.41 -5.39 -3.08
C CYS A 116 2.97 -6.81 -2.70
N LEU A 117 1.74 -6.94 -2.20
CA LEU A 117 1.23 -8.18 -1.62
C LEU A 117 -0.02 -8.65 -2.36
N ASP A 118 -0.11 -9.95 -2.63
CA ASP A 118 -1.36 -10.66 -2.90
C ASP A 118 -1.58 -11.66 -1.78
N ALA A 119 -2.14 -11.15 -0.68
CA ALA A 119 -2.33 -11.91 0.55
C ALA A 119 -3.23 -13.15 0.34
N ALA A 120 -4.29 -12.99 -0.45
CA ALA A 120 -5.26 -14.05 -0.72
C ALA A 120 -4.64 -15.24 -1.46
N ARG A 121 -3.59 -15.01 -2.26
CA ARG A 121 -2.85 -16.06 -2.98
C ARG A 121 -1.51 -16.42 -2.35
N ASN A 122 -1.22 -15.93 -1.15
CA ASN A 122 0.07 -16.11 -0.46
C ASN A 122 1.27 -15.68 -1.31
N ARG A 123 1.22 -14.49 -1.93
CA ARG A 123 2.32 -13.99 -2.77
C ARG A 123 2.83 -12.63 -2.31
N LEU A 124 4.15 -12.54 -2.22
CA LEU A 124 4.93 -11.32 -2.09
C LEU A 124 5.64 -11.06 -3.43
N TYR A 125 5.49 -9.87 -3.97
CA TYR A 125 6.27 -9.42 -5.12
C TYR A 125 7.18 -8.28 -4.67
N TRP A 126 8.42 -8.28 -5.15
CA TRP A 126 9.36 -7.19 -4.88
C TRP A 126 10.22 -6.89 -6.08
N ILE A 127 10.74 -5.68 -6.11
CA ILE A 127 11.79 -5.28 -7.03
C ILE A 127 13.13 -5.55 -6.36
N GLU A 128 14.04 -6.18 -7.09
CA GLU A 128 15.44 -6.35 -6.72
C GLU A 128 16.26 -5.99 -7.96
N THR A 129 17.05 -4.92 -7.87
CA THR A 129 17.81 -4.33 -8.99
C THR A 129 16.92 -3.95 -10.20
N ASP A 130 16.95 -4.78 -11.23
CA ASP A 130 16.32 -4.69 -12.55
C ASP A 130 15.30 -5.82 -12.76
N LYS A 131 14.99 -6.57 -11.69
CA LYS A 131 14.07 -7.70 -11.69
C LYS A 131 12.85 -7.42 -10.84
N ILE A 132 11.75 -8.03 -11.24
CA ILE A 132 10.61 -8.26 -10.37
C ILE A 132 10.65 -9.73 -9.97
N ARG A 133 10.67 -9.97 -8.68
CA ARG A 133 10.71 -11.30 -8.08
C ARG A 133 9.41 -11.59 -7.35
N ARG A 134 9.12 -12.87 -7.17
CA ARG A 134 7.95 -13.36 -6.43
C ARG A 134 8.37 -14.45 -5.47
N GLY A 135 7.72 -14.51 -4.32
CA GLY A 135 7.82 -15.59 -3.35
C GLY A 135 6.53 -15.68 -2.54
N ASN A 136 6.50 -16.60 -1.59
CA ASN A 136 5.46 -16.68 -0.59
C ASN A 136 5.54 -15.48 0.38
N LEU A 137 4.48 -15.24 1.14
CA LEU A 137 4.46 -14.17 2.17
C LEU A 137 5.48 -14.36 3.29
N ASP A 138 6.08 -15.55 3.42
CA ASP A 138 7.20 -15.83 4.33
C ASP A 138 8.58 -15.75 3.65
N GLY A 139 8.62 -15.29 2.40
CA GLY A 139 9.83 -15.18 1.58
C GLY A 139 10.29 -16.49 0.94
N SER A 140 9.67 -17.63 1.27
CA SER A 140 10.03 -18.91 0.65
C SER A 140 9.59 -19.00 -0.81
N GLY A 141 10.22 -19.89 -1.59
CA GLY A 141 9.85 -20.09 -3.00
C GLY A 141 10.13 -18.88 -3.89
N ALA A 142 11.15 -18.08 -3.55
CA ALA A 142 11.57 -16.93 -4.34
C ALA A 142 12.00 -17.33 -5.76
N GLU A 143 11.47 -16.64 -6.77
CA GLU A 143 11.79 -16.81 -8.18
C GLU A 143 11.77 -15.47 -8.92
N ASP A 144 12.48 -15.42 -10.05
CA ASP A 144 12.46 -14.26 -10.94
C ASP A 144 11.19 -14.34 -11.81
N VAL A 145 10.35 -13.30 -11.77
CA VAL A 145 9.13 -13.21 -12.58
C VAL A 145 9.40 -12.44 -13.86
N PHE A 146 10.19 -11.37 -13.76
CA PHE A 146 10.48 -10.50 -14.88
C PHE A 146 11.86 -9.89 -14.72
N GLU A 147 12.57 -9.78 -15.82
CA GLU A 147 13.84 -9.07 -15.96
C GLU A 147 13.69 -8.11 -17.13
N HIS A 148 13.99 -6.83 -16.91
CA HIS A 148 13.77 -5.84 -17.95
C HIS A 148 14.69 -6.12 -19.15
N PRO A 149 14.19 -6.21 -20.41
CA PRO A 149 15.00 -6.59 -21.57
C PRO A 149 16.23 -5.71 -21.81
N ASP A 150 16.13 -4.43 -21.43
CA ASP A 150 17.20 -3.43 -21.53
C ASP A 150 17.99 -3.21 -20.22
N ASN A 151 17.82 -4.08 -19.22
CA ASN A 151 18.40 -3.95 -17.87
C ASN A 151 18.10 -2.58 -17.22
N ALA A 152 16.91 -2.04 -17.49
CA ALA A 152 16.49 -0.77 -16.91
C ALA A 152 16.14 -0.98 -15.43
N LEU A 153 16.63 -0.08 -14.57
CA LEU A 153 16.27 -0.08 -13.15
C LEU A 153 14.76 0.10 -13.00
N ILE A 154 14.19 -0.70 -12.12
CA ILE A 154 12.77 -0.66 -11.76
C ILE A 154 12.69 0.01 -10.37
N SER A 155 11.71 0.90 -10.16
CA SER A 155 11.68 1.72 -8.92
C SER A 155 10.42 1.54 -8.06
N TRP A 156 9.25 1.43 -8.67
CA TRP A 156 7.97 1.33 -7.95
C TRP A 156 7.15 0.16 -8.46
N LEU A 157 6.40 -0.49 -7.56
CA LEU A 157 5.59 -1.66 -7.88
C LEU A 157 4.18 -1.55 -7.29
N ALA A 158 3.18 -1.80 -8.12
CA ALA A 158 1.77 -1.92 -7.73
C ALA A 158 1.15 -3.18 -8.35
N ILE A 159 0.04 -3.65 -7.78
CA ILE A 159 -0.65 -4.86 -8.24
C ILE A 159 -2.14 -4.65 -8.40
N ASP A 160 -2.67 -5.09 -9.54
CA ASP A 160 -4.09 -5.30 -9.74
C ASP A 160 -4.44 -6.75 -9.38
N LEU A 161 -4.99 -6.96 -8.19
CA LEU A 161 -5.33 -8.28 -7.67
C LEU A 161 -6.46 -8.99 -8.45
N GLN A 162 -7.31 -8.21 -9.13
CA GLN A 162 -8.45 -8.75 -9.88
C GLN A 162 -8.01 -9.30 -11.24
N LYS A 163 -7.12 -8.57 -11.93
CA LYS A 163 -6.56 -9.01 -13.23
C LYS A 163 -5.25 -9.77 -13.09
N ASN A 164 -4.67 -9.82 -11.90
CA ASN A 164 -3.40 -10.47 -11.62
C ASN A 164 -2.27 -9.87 -12.49
N GLN A 165 -2.20 -8.54 -12.51
CA GLN A 165 -1.26 -7.75 -13.30
C GLN A 165 -0.41 -6.89 -12.37
N LEU A 166 0.88 -6.78 -12.69
CA LEU A 166 1.84 -5.94 -11.99
C LEU A 166 2.10 -4.68 -12.82
N TYR A 167 2.05 -3.54 -12.15
CA TYR A 167 2.42 -2.25 -12.69
C TYR A 167 3.71 -1.83 -12.05
N PHE A 168 4.66 -1.37 -12.87
CA PHE A 168 5.94 -0.92 -12.35
C PHE A 168 6.46 0.27 -13.12
N SER A 169 7.27 1.09 -12.46
CA SER A 169 7.95 2.19 -13.12
C SER A 169 9.41 1.85 -13.42
N THR A 170 9.85 2.32 -14.56
CA THR A 170 11.26 2.54 -14.88
C THR A 170 11.54 4.05 -14.81
N GLY A 171 12.78 4.48 -15.06
CA GLY A 171 13.15 5.89 -15.00
C GLY A 171 12.28 6.84 -15.84
N ILE A 172 11.71 6.35 -16.95
CA ILE A 172 10.93 7.16 -17.91
C ILE A 172 9.57 6.58 -18.28
N HIS A 173 9.24 5.36 -17.88
CA HIS A 173 7.98 4.70 -18.22
C HIS A 173 7.28 4.15 -16.99
N ILE A 174 5.96 4.05 -17.10
CA ILE A 174 5.17 3.11 -16.31
C ILE A 174 4.79 1.98 -17.24
N SER A 175 5.07 0.75 -16.83
CA SER A 175 4.86 -0.47 -17.58
C SER A 175 3.97 -1.44 -16.81
N ARG A 176 3.41 -2.40 -17.53
CA ARG A 176 2.58 -3.47 -16.99
C ARG A 176 3.04 -4.81 -17.53
N ILE A 177 3.01 -5.83 -16.67
CA ILE A 177 3.12 -7.25 -17.02
C ILE A 177 1.98 -8.02 -16.35
N ASN A 178 1.70 -9.22 -16.85
CA ASN A 178 0.98 -10.22 -16.07
C ASN A 178 1.86 -10.67 -14.89
N SER A 179 1.24 -11.17 -13.82
CA SER A 179 1.95 -11.66 -12.62
C SER A 179 2.92 -12.84 -12.85
N ASP A 180 2.89 -13.42 -14.05
CA ASP A 180 3.78 -14.50 -14.51
C ASP A 180 4.92 -13.98 -15.40
N GLY A 181 5.05 -12.66 -15.55
CA GLY A 181 6.11 -12.02 -16.33
C GLY A 181 5.76 -11.72 -17.78
N THR A 182 4.60 -12.17 -18.27
CA THR A 182 4.23 -12.05 -19.68
C THR A 182 3.57 -10.70 -20.01
N GLU A 183 3.40 -10.43 -21.31
CA GLU A 183 2.63 -9.28 -21.83
C GLU A 183 3.15 -7.89 -21.38
N LEU A 184 4.47 -7.72 -21.37
CA LEU A 184 5.09 -6.41 -21.14
C LEU A 184 4.49 -5.35 -22.07
N THR A 185 3.88 -4.33 -21.45
CA THR A 185 3.22 -3.22 -22.14
C THR A 185 3.61 -1.90 -21.47
N THR A 186 4.05 -0.91 -22.24
CA THR A 186 4.19 0.46 -21.75
C THR A 186 2.81 1.09 -21.58
N ILE A 187 2.52 1.58 -20.39
CA ILE A 187 1.25 2.22 -20.01
C ILE A 187 1.34 3.75 -20.13
N PHE A 188 2.49 4.31 -19.77
CA PHE A 188 2.65 5.76 -19.72
C PHE A 188 4.11 6.16 -19.91
N ASP A 189 4.35 7.25 -20.65
CA ASP A 189 5.68 7.86 -20.81
C ASP A 189 5.89 8.95 -19.74
N SER A 190 6.04 8.51 -18.49
CA SER A 190 6.31 9.38 -17.35
C SER A 190 7.21 8.69 -16.33
N SER A 191 8.06 9.47 -15.68
CA SER A 191 8.72 9.05 -14.44
C SER A 191 7.70 9.02 -13.29
N VAL A 192 7.96 8.15 -12.32
CA VAL A 192 7.29 8.11 -11.02
C VAL A 192 8.30 8.52 -9.98
N GLN A 193 8.02 9.57 -9.21
CA GLN A 193 8.96 10.08 -8.23
C GLN A 193 8.86 9.30 -6.92
N ARG A 194 7.63 9.13 -6.38
CA ARG A 194 7.44 8.69 -4.99
C ARG A 194 6.16 7.86 -4.77
N GLY A 195 6.19 6.62 -5.25
CA GLY A 195 5.12 5.65 -5.05
C GLY A 195 4.21 5.48 -6.25
N LEU A 196 3.75 4.24 -6.42
CA LEU A 196 2.81 3.77 -7.42
C LEU A 196 1.86 2.82 -6.70
N GLU A 197 0.55 3.03 -6.82
CA GLU A 197 -0.47 2.19 -6.20
C GLU A 197 -1.62 1.97 -7.19
N PHE A 198 -2.33 0.84 -7.02
CA PHE A 198 -3.46 0.49 -7.86
C PHE A 198 -4.77 0.56 -7.05
N ASP A 199 -5.66 1.47 -7.45
CA ASP A 199 -7.00 1.57 -6.90
C ASP A 199 -7.88 0.46 -7.49
N SER A 200 -8.09 -0.59 -6.71
CA SER A 200 -8.92 -1.73 -7.11
C SER A 200 -10.42 -1.38 -7.22
N ARG A 201 -10.89 -0.37 -6.49
CA ARG A 201 -12.31 0.01 -6.41
C ARG A 201 -12.75 0.84 -7.61
N ASN A 202 -11.92 1.82 -7.95
CA ASN A 202 -12.20 2.76 -9.05
C ASN A 202 -11.43 2.43 -10.31
N ARG A 203 -10.60 1.37 -10.27
CA ARG A 203 -9.83 0.87 -11.42
C ARG A 203 -8.88 1.94 -11.96
N ARG A 204 -8.14 2.60 -11.07
CA ARG A 204 -7.18 3.65 -11.45
C ARG A 204 -5.78 3.28 -11.03
N LEU A 205 -4.82 3.60 -11.88
CA LEU A 205 -3.41 3.65 -11.49
C LEU A 205 -3.14 5.02 -10.88
N VAL A 206 -2.52 5.08 -9.70
CA VAL A 206 -2.28 6.32 -8.95
C VAL A 206 -0.78 6.42 -8.64
N TRP A 207 -0.17 7.57 -8.89
CA TRP A 207 1.25 7.78 -8.60
C TRP A 207 1.57 9.21 -8.26
N VAL A 208 2.73 9.41 -7.61
CA VAL A 208 3.32 10.73 -7.45
C VAL A 208 4.15 11.03 -8.70
N PRO A 209 3.72 12.00 -9.53
CA PRO A 209 4.41 12.37 -10.76
C PRO A 209 5.60 13.28 -10.42
N ASP A 210 5.91 14.25 -11.28
CA ASP A 210 6.93 15.27 -11.01
C ASP A 210 6.67 16.08 -9.72
N LEU A 211 7.75 16.50 -9.06
CA LEU A 211 7.71 17.20 -7.78
C LEU A 211 7.13 18.62 -7.85
N ALA A 212 6.98 19.19 -9.05
CA ALA A 212 6.27 20.46 -9.22
C ALA A 212 4.74 20.31 -9.06
N ILE A 213 4.21 19.09 -9.15
CA ILE A 213 2.78 18.82 -8.94
C ILE A 213 2.53 18.65 -7.44
N GLN A 214 1.61 19.45 -6.92
CA GLN A 214 1.14 19.38 -5.53
C GLN A 214 0.05 18.31 -5.38
N GLY A 215 0.39 17.06 -5.68
CA GLY A 215 -0.49 15.92 -5.47
C GLY A 215 -0.14 14.71 -6.33
N PHE A 216 -1.18 14.07 -6.89
CA PHE A 216 -1.06 12.80 -7.59
C PHE A 216 -1.43 12.95 -9.07
N ARG A 217 -0.98 11.99 -9.86
CA ARG A 217 -1.53 11.71 -11.17
C ARG A 217 -2.27 10.37 -11.10
N GLN A 218 -3.38 10.30 -11.83
CA GLN A 218 -4.15 9.07 -11.96
C GLN A 218 -4.49 8.83 -13.43
N SER A 219 -4.62 7.57 -13.83
CA SER A 219 -5.11 7.18 -15.16
C SER A 219 -5.92 5.90 -15.09
N ASP A 220 -6.58 5.57 -16.20
CA ASP A 220 -7.07 4.21 -16.41
C ASP A 220 -5.91 3.19 -16.39
N PRO A 221 -6.20 1.89 -16.16
CA PRO A 221 -5.18 0.85 -16.04
C PRO A 221 -4.39 0.59 -17.34
N ASP A 222 -4.83 1.17 -18.45
CA ASP A 222 -4.19 1.12 -19.77
C ASP A 222 -3.53 2.46 -20.16
N GLY A 223 -3.52 3.44 -19.23
CA GLY A 223 -2.86 4.74 -19.41
C GLY A 223 -3.77 5.83 -19.97
N HIS A 224 -4.99 5.50 -20.40
CA HIS A 224 -5.92 6.49 -20.92
C HIS A 224 -6.50 7.38 -19.82
N ASN A 225 -7.08 8.51 -20.24
CA ASN A 225 -7.78 9.47 -19.39
C ASN A 225 -6.98 9.92 -18.14
N PRO A 226 -5.73 10.41 -18.32
CA PRO A 226 -4.93 10.86 -17.19
C PRO A 226 -5.48 12.15 -16.59
N VAL A 227 -5.51 12.23 -15.26
CA VAL A 227 -5.98 13.36 -14.48
C VAL A 227 -4.95 13.71 -13.40
N ILE A 228 -4.81 15.01 -13.11
CA ILE A 228 -4.06 15.49 -11.94
C ILE A 228 -5.03 15.68 -10.78
N VAL A 229 -4.67 15.09 -9.65
CA VAL A 229 -5.37 15.24 -8.37
C VAL A 229 -4.54 16.17 -7.50
N ASN A 230 -5.02 17.40 -7.32
CA ASN A 230 -4.34 18.42 -6.56
C ASN A 230 -4.81 18.40 -5.10
N ILE A 231 -3.87 18.25 -4.16
CA ILE A 231 -4.12 18.23 -2.71
C ILE A 231 -3.42 19.40 -1.99
N GLY A 232 -2.84 20.34 -2.75
CA GLY A 232 -2.19 21.55 -2.25
C GLY A 232 -0.83 21.33 -1.58
N GLU A 233 -0.30 20.10 -1.62
CA GLU A 233 1.03 19.76 -1.12
C GLU A 233 1.62 18.57 -1.88
N ASN A 234 2.90 18.28 -1.67
CA ASN A 234 3.55 17.15 -2.31
C ASN A 234 3.66 15.96 -1.32
N PRO A 235 3.03 14.81 -1.60
CA PRO A 235 2.99 13.63 -0.72
C PRO A 235 4.33 12.86 -0.74
N ASN A 236 5.40 13.53 -0.30
CA ASN A 236 6.78 13.12 -0.51
C ASN A 236 7.29 12.00 0.39
N LYS A 237 6.49 11.50 1.32
CA LYS A 237 6.90 10.50 2.32
C LYS A 237 6.05 9.23 2.28
N GLY A 238 5.30 9.05 1.19
CA GLY A 238 4.53 7.86 0.91
C GLY A 238 3.03 8.10 0.95
N PHE A 239 2.32 7.25 0.22
CA PHE A 239 0.87 7.20 0.21
C PHE A 239 0.40 5.76 0.01
N THR A 240 -0.86 5.53 0.33
CA THR A 240 -1.54 4.27 0.07
C THR A 240 -3.03 4.54 -0.14
N LEU A 241 -3.75 3.52 -0.56
CA LEU A 241 -5.18 3.58 -0.86
C LEU A 241 -5.91 2.59 0.05
N ASP A 242 -7.09 2.96 0.53
CA ASP A 242 -7.98 2.01 1.20
C ASP A 242 -8.91 1.32 0.19
N PRO A 243 -9.64 0.25 0.59
CA PRO A 243 -10.57 -0.44 -0.30
C PRO A 243 -11.74 0.41 -0.81
N SER A 244 -12.01 1.56 -0.19
CA SER A 244 -13.02 2.51 -0.65
C SER A 244 -12.51 3.41 -1.78
N GLY A 245 -11.19 3.47 -2.00
CA GLY A 245 -10.51 4.33 -2.96
C GLY A 245 -10.04 5.66 -2.35
N SER A 246 -10.09 5.81 -1.03
CA SER A 246 -9.58 6.99 -0.34
C SER A 246 -8.06 6.98 -0.33
N ILE A 247 -7.44 8.15 -0.52
CA ILE A 247 -5.98 8.29 -0.53
C ILE A 247 -5.53 8.69 0.87
N PHE A 248 -4.62 7.92 1.44
CA PHE A 248 -3.91 8.24 2.67
C PHE A 248 -2.47 8.58 2.34
N PHE A 249 -1.94 9.68 2.86
CA PHE A 249 -0.59 10.11 2.50
C PHE A 249 0.07 10.87 3.64
N VAL A 250 1.41 10.84 3.61
CA VAL A 250 2.23 11.61 4.54
C VAL A 250 2.52 12.99 3.95
N GLY A 251 2.00 14.02 4.60
CA GLY A 251 2.27 15.41 4.29
C GLY A 251 3.56 15.89 4.95
N PHE A 252 4.31 16.75 4.26
CA PHE A 252 5.57 17.31 4.75
C PHE A 252 5.43 18.83 4.91
N GLY A 253 5.53 19.29 6.14
CA GLY A 253 5.49 20.71 6.49
C GLY A 253 6.81 21.18 7.10
N PRO A 254 7.08 22.51 7.09
CA PRO A 254 8.29 23.08 7.69
C PRO A 254 8.35 22.95 9.23
N ILE A 255 7.24 22.60 9.87
CA ILE A 255 7.10 22.56 11.34
C ILE A 255 6.66 21.18 11.84
N ALA A 256 5.97 20.41 10.99
CA ALA A 256 5.38 19.13 11.36
C ALA A 256 5.16 18.26 10.13
N ASP A 257 5.28 16.96 10.34
CA ASP A 257 4.76 15.95 9.42
C ASP A 257 3.32 15.60 9.79
N THR A 258 2.53 15.23 8.79
CA THR A 258 1.13 14.88 9.00
C THR A 258 0.77 13.59 8.28
N ILE A 259 -0.20 12.85 8.80
CA ILE A 259 -0.89 11.81 8.05
C ILE A 259 -2.25 12.37 7.67
N ASN A 260 -2.54 12.39 6.38
CA ASN A 260 -3.74 12.96 5.82
C ASN A 260 -4.53 11.91 5.06
N ARG A 261 -5.83 12.13 4.94
CA ARG A 261 -6.73 11.41 4.04
C ARG A 261 -7.42 12.40 3.12
N CYS A 262 -7.58 12.08 1.85
CA CYS A 262 -8.49 12.77 0.94
C CYS A 262 -9.30 11.77 0.09
N ASP A 263 -10.36 12.25 -0.53
CA ASP A 263 -11.08 11.50 -1.55
C ASP A 263 -10.22 11.40 -2.82
N GLN A 264 -10.60 10.51 -3.75
CA GLN A 264 -9.79 10.19 -4.92
C GLN A 264 -9.53 11.39 -5.84
N ASP A 265 -10.43 12.38 -5.86
CA ASP A 265 -10.30 13.62 -6.62
C ASP A 265 -9.54 14.72 -5.87
N GLY A 266 -9.04 14.44 -4.67
CA GLY A 266 -8.29 15.36 -3.81
C GLY A 266 -9.16 16.20 -2.88
N THR A 267 -10.49 16.10 -3.00
CA THR A 267 -11.42 16.79 -2.09
C THR A 267 -11.50 16.08 -0.74
N GLY A 268 -12.23 16.66 0.22
CA GLY A 268 -12.42 16.04 1.55
C GLY A 268 -11.14 15.87 2.37
N LYS A 269 -10.04 16.56 2.01
CA LYS A 269 -8.75 16.45 2.68
C LYS A 269 -8.87 16.77 4.16
N THR A 270 -8.46 15.82 5.00
CA THR A 270 -8.48 15.91 6.47
C THR A 270 -7.16 15.39 7.03
N THR A 271 -6.60 16.10 8.01
CA THR A 271 -5.44 15.64 8.77
C THR A 271 -5.92 14.70 9.89
N LEU A 272 -5.35 13.49 9.94
CA LEU A 272 -5.67 12.46 10.92
C LEU A 272 -4.65 12.40 12.06
N TYR A 273 -3.41 12.80 11.77
CA TYR A 273 -2.33 12.84 12.75
C TYR A 273 -1.33 13.94 12.40
N THR A 274 -0.79 14.59 13.43
CA THR A 274 0.26 15.60 13.32
C THR A 274 1.38 15.24 14.27
N GLU A 275 2.61 15.22 13.75
CA GLU A 275 3.83 15.08 14.54
C GLU A 275 4.60 16.40 14.51
N GLU A 276 4.60 17.11 15.64
CA GLU A 276 5.31 18.38 15.78
C GLU A 276 6.74 18.18 16.28
N GLY A 277 7.64 19.07 15.86
CA GLY A 277 9.03 19.11 16.33
C GLY A 277 9.99 18.41 15.37
N ASP A 278 11.15 18.00 15.89
CA ASP A 278 12.24 17.40 15.11
C ASP A 278 11.99 15.90 14.88
N PHE A 279 10.88 15.59 14.21
CA PHE A 279 10.48 14.22 13.88
C PHE A 279 10.05 14.10 12.42
N ASN A 280 10.25 12.92 11.85
CA ASN A 280 9.69 12.55 10.55
C ASN A 280 8.67 11.42 10.71
N ILE A 281 7.63 11.45 9.89
CA ILE A 281 6.73 10.34 9.60
C ILE A 281 7.13 9.75 8.26
N TYR A 282 7.15 8.43 8.16
CA TYR A 282 7.42 7.73 6.91
C TYR A 282 6.44 6.60 6.69
N GLY A 283 5.97 6.51 5.46
CA GLY A 283 5.03 5.49 5.04
C GLY A 283 3.68 5.66 5.71
N VAL A 284 2.67 5.13 5.06
CA VAL A 284 1.38 4.89 5.68
C VAL A 284 0.82 3.63 5.07
N ALA A 285 0.36 2.72 5.92
CA ALA A 285 -0.23 1.46 5.49
C ALA A 285 -1.50 1.18 6.30
N LEU A 286 -2.46 0.49 5.69
CA LEU A 286 -3.82 0.42 6.20
C LEU A 286 -4.23 -1.02 6.50
N LEU A 287 -4.97 -1.19 7.58
CA LEU A 287 -5.66 -2.43 7.92
C LEU A 287 -7.15 -2.24 7.69
N PHE A 288 -7.76 -3.16 6.96
CA PHE A 288 -9.19 -3.22 6.64
C PHE A 288 -9.69 -4.64 6.79
#